data_AF-A0A5K0YZU4-F1
#
_entry.id   AF-A0A5K0YZU4-F1
#
_cell.length_a   1.000
_cell.length_b   1.000
_cell.length_c   1.000
_cell.angle_alpha   90.00
_cell.angle_beta   90.00
_cell.angle_gamma   90.00
#
_symmetry.space_group_name_H-M   'P 1'
#
loop_
_entity.id
_entity.type
_entity.pdbx_description
1 polymer ?
#
loop_
_entity_poly.entity_id
_entity_poly.type
_entity_poly.pdbx_seq_one_letter_code
_entity_poly.pdbx_strand_id
1 'polypeptide(L)'
;GKLPKHNNVSWRGNSGMRDGLSDDSFHKNLVGGFYDAGDAIKFNFPQSFALTMLSWSVIEYRAKYEAAGELDHVKELIKWGTDYLLKTFNSSADTIDVIAAQ
;
A
#
# COMPACT_ATOMS: atom_id res chain seq x y z
N GLY A 1 -5.80 -1.77 7.11
CA GLY A 1 -4.78 -2.51 7.89
C GLY A 1 -4.63 -1.95 9.30
N LYS A 2 -3.60 -2.41 10.04
CA LYS A 2 -3.26 -1.89 11.38
C LYS A 2 -2.57 -0.53 11.28
N LEU A 3 -3.21 0.53 11.75
CA LEU A 3 -2.68 1.88 11.65
C LEU A 3 -1.49 2.12 12.59
N PRO A 4 -0.51 2.96 12.21
CA PRO A 4 0.55 3.41 13.10
C PRO A 4 -0.01 4.16 14.32
N LYS A 5 0.71 4.10 15.45
CA LYS A 5 0.33 4.84 16.67
C LYS A 5 0.26 6.36 16.45
N HIS A 6 1.04 6.88 15.51
CA HIS A 6 1.12 8.29 15.17
C HIS A 6 0.26 8.65 13.94
N ASN A 7 -0.91 8.03 13.78
CA ASN A 7 -1.85 8.38 12.71
C ASN A 7 -2.57 9.70 13.03
N ASN A 8 -2.44 10.69 12.14
CA ASN A 8 -3.05 12.01 12.31
C ASN A 8 -4.53 12.10 11.83
N VAL A 9 -5.12 10.97 11.42
CA VAL A 9 -6.52 10.91 10.96
C VAL A 9 -7.41 10.32 12.04
N SER A 10 -7.99 11.18 12.88
CA SER A 10 -8.71 10.81 14.13
C SER A 10 -9.92 9.90 13.94
N TRP A 11 -10.56 9.95 12.76
CA TRP A 11 -11.75 9.16 12.45
C TRP A 11 -11.44 7.82 11.79
N ARG A 12 -10.16 7.48 11.57
CA ARG A 12 -9.73 6.20 11.00
C ARG A 12 -9.25 5.25 12.10
N GLY A 13 -9.70 4.00 12.04
CA GLY A 13 -9.26 2.90 12.90
C GLY A 13 -8.63 1.75 12.12
N ASN A 14 -8.18 0.71 12.84
CA ASN A 14 -7.72 -0.53 12.24
C ASN A 14 -8.85 -1.18 11.41
N SER A 15 -8.58 -1.52 10.15
CA SER A 15 -9.54 -2.12 9.22
C SER A 15 -8.89 -3.24 8.40
N GLY A 16 -9.69 -4.11 7.77
CA GLY A 16 -9.17 -5.19 6.91
C GLY A 16 -8.17 -6.10 7.62
N MET A 17 -8.43 -6.41 8.91
CA MET A 17 -7.48 -7.17 9.76
C MET A 17 -7.50 -8.67 9.49
N ARG A 18 -8.40 -9.12 8.60
CA ARG A 18 -8.56 -10.52 8.19
C ARG A 18 -8.24 -10.73 6.71
N ASP A 19 -7.69 -9.71 6.05
CA ASP A 19 -7.39 -9.76 4.62
C ASP A 19 -6.38 -10.87 4.30
N GLY A 20 -6.70 -11.70 3.31
CA GLY A 20 -5.89 -12.85 2.89
C GLY A 20 -6.03 -14.12 3.73
N LEU A 21 -6.77 -14.12 4.86
CA LEU A 21 -6.89 -15.31 5.71
C LEU A 21 -7.76 -16.42 5.11
N SER A 22 -8.69 -16.07 4.22
CA SER A 22 -9.57 -17.03 3.53
C SER A 22 -9.01 -17.50 2.19
N ASP A 23 -7.81 -17.04 1.83
CA ASP A 23 -7.15 -17.46 0.60
C ASP A 23 -6.26 -18.68 0.91
N ASP A 24 -6.55 -19.80 0.27
CA ASP A 24 -5.77 -21.05 0.38
C ASP A 24 -4.43 -20.96 -0.39
N SER A 25 -4.20 -19.85 -1.10
CA SER A 25 -2.93 -19.56 -1.80
C SER A 25 -1.79 -19.19 -0.86
N PHE A 26 -0.64 -18.82 -1.44
CA PHE A 26 0.53 -18.32 -0.72
C PHE A 26 0.25 -17.04 0.10
N HIS A 27 -0.80 -16.29 -0.24
CA HIS A 27 -1.04 -14.94 0.26
C HIS A 27 -1.84 -14.91 1.59
N LYS A 28 -1.32 -15.57 2.63
CA LYS A 28 -2.03 -15.74 3.92
C LYS A 28 -2.12 -14.48 4.80
N ASN A 29 -1.53 -13.37 4.38
CA ASN A 29 -1.61 -12.09 5.10
C ASN A 29 -1.56 -10.93 4.11
N LEU A 30 -2.73 -10.40 3.78
CA LEU A 30 -2.89 -9.26 2.88
C LEU A 30 -3.32 -7.99 3.64
N VAL A 31 -3.10 -7.94 4.95
CA VAL A 31 -3.41 -6.75 5.77
C VAL A 31 -2.48 -5.60 5.39
N GLY A 32 -3.06 -4.44 5.02
CA GLY A 32 -2.30 -3.24 4.62
C GLY A 32 -2.92 -2.57 3.40
N GLY A 33 -2.12 -1.78 2.69
CA GLY A 33 -2.52 -1.17 1.42
C GLY A 33 -3.53 -0.04 1.58
N PHE A 34 -4.04 0.42 0.45
CA PHE A 34 -5.01 1.49 0.31
C PHE A 34 -6.33 0.93 -0.21
N TYR A 35 -7.44 1.44 0.34
CA TYR A 35 -8.72 1.35 -0.35
C TYR A 35 -8.67 2.27 -1.57
N ASP A 36 -9.26 1.82 -2.68
CA ASP A 36 -9.13 2.46 -3.98
C ASP A 36 -9.82 3.83 -4.03
N ALA A 37 -11.08 3.88 -3.58
CA ALA A 37 -11.89 5.09 -3.64
C ALA A 37 -12.84 5.22 -2.43
N GLY A 38 -14.15 5.26 -2.68
CA GLY A 38 -15.19 5.37 -1.66
C GLY A 38 -15.67 4.01 -1.11
N ASP A 39 -15.18 2.91 -1.66
CA ASP A 39 -15.41 1.55 -1.19
C ASP A 39 -14.27 1.07 -0.29
N ALA A 40 -14.36 -0.20 0.13
CA ALA A 40 -13.35 -0.85 0.95
C ALA A 40 -12.58 -1.92 0.16
N ILE A 41 -12.49 -1.78 -1.16
CA ILE A 41 -11.78 -2.71 -2.04
C ILE A 41 -10.38 -2.17 -2.34
N LYS A 42 -9.41 -3.07 -2.43
CA LYS A 42 -8.00 -2.83 -2.75
C LYS A 42 -7.74 -3.33 -4.17
N PHE A 43 -7.91 -2.44 -5.14
CA PHE A 43 -7.55 -2.72 -6.52
C PHE A 43 -6.05 -2.48 -6.76
N ASN A 44 -5.29 -3.54 -6.99
CA ASN A 44 -3.83 -3.43 -7.12
C ASN A 44 -3.38 -2.62 -8.33
N PHE A 45 -4.14 -2.61 -9.43
CA PHE A 45 -3.75 -1.89 -10.64
C PHE A 45 -3.73 -0.36 -10.46
N PRO A 46 -4.84 0.30 -10.06
CA PRO A 46 -4.83 1.74 -9.78
C PRO A 46 -3.92 2.09 -8.60
N GLN A 47 -3.83 1.25 -7.56
CA GLN A 47 -2.91 1.48 -6.45
C GLN A 47 -1.44 1.49 -6.91
N SER A 48 -1.04 0.53 -7.75
CA SER A 48 0.33 0.47 -8.31
C SER A 48 0.63 1.71 -9.13
N PHE A 49 -0.30 2.15 -9.97
CA PHE A 49 -0.17 3.38 -10.75
C PHE A 49 0.00 4.62 -9.84
N ALA A 50 -0.83 4.77 -8.81
CA ALA A 50 -0.75 5.89 -7.88
C ALA A 50 0.60 5.91 -7.14
N LEU A 51 1.11 4.75 -6.70
CA LEU A 51 2.42 4.63 -6.06
C LEU A 51 3.57 4.93 -7.02
N THR A 52 3.48 4.54 -8.29
CA THR A 52 4.46 4.91 -9.32
C THR A 52 4.51 6.42 -9.50
N MET A 53 3.35 7.08 -9.66
CA MET A 53 3.28 8.53 -9.85
C MET A 53 3.79 9.29 -8.61
N LEU A 54 3.43 8.83 -7.41
CA LEU A 54 3.91 9.42 -6.16
C LEU A 54 5.43 9.27 -6.04
N SER A 55 5.97 8.08 -6.28
CA SER A 55 7.41 7.82 -6.24
C SER A 55 8.18 8.64 -7.27
N TRP A 56 7.66 8.72 -8.50
CA TRP A 56 8.27 9.54 -9.55
C TRP A 56 8.28 11.01 -9.15
N SER A 57 7.20 11.54 -8.58
CA SER A 57 7.19 12.93 -8.11
C SER A 57 8.26 13.21 -7.04
N VAL A 58 8.55 12.25 -6.17
CA VAL A 58 9.60 12.37 -5.15
C VAL A 58 10.99 12.33 -5.79
N ILE A 59 11.20 11.53 -6.83
CA ILE A 59 12.45 11.50 -7.60
C ILE A 59 12.69 12.86 -8.26
N GLU A 60 11.70 13.43 -8.94
CA GLU A 60 11.82 14.70 -9.66
C GLU A 60 11.94 15.91 -8.72
N TYR A 61 11.16 15.92 -7.63
CA TYR A 61 10.95 17.11 -6.81
C TYR A 61 11.40 16.93 -5.36
N ARG A 62 12.36 16.04 -5.09
CA ARG A 62 12.84 15.73 -3.72
C ARG A 62 13.09 16.97 -2.85
N ALA A 63 13.82 17.95 -3.38
CA ALA A 63 14.15 19.19 -2.64
C ALA A 63 12.91 20.02 -2.28
N LYS A 64 11.81 19.93 -3.06
CA LYS A 64 10.55 20.60 -2.76
C LYS A 64 9.79 19.90 -1.63
N TYR A 65 9.80 18.57 -1.61
CA TYR A 65 9.27 17.81 -0.47
C TYR A 65 10.05 18.08 0.82
N GLU A 66 11.38 18.20 0.76
CA GLU A 66 12.20 18.59 1.91
C GLU A 66 11.87 19.99 2.40
N ALA A 67 11.80 20.97 1.47
CA ALA A 67 11.46 22.35 1.82
C ALA A 67 10.05 22.49 2.40
N ALA A 68 9.11 21.62 2.00
CA ALA A 68 7.76 21.56 2.56
C ALA A 68 7.67 20.80 3.89
N GLY A 69 8.74 20.12 4.32
CA GLY A 69 8.72 19.25 5.51
C GLY A 69 7.97 17.93 5.31
N GLU A 70 7.65 17.56 4.07
CA GLU A 70 6.79 16.42 3.72
C GLU A 70 7.57 15.21 3.19
N LEU A 71 8.91 15.30 3.06
CA LEU A 71 9.72 14.21 2.49
C LEU A 71 9.56 12.89 3.25
N ASP A 72 9.59 12.92 4.58
CA ASP A 72 9.47 11.69 5.36
C ASP A 72 8.03 11.15 5.32
N HIS A 73 7.03 12.03 5.35
CA HIS A 73 5.64 11.61 5.25
C HIS A 73 5.33 10.94 3.90
N VAL A 74 5.77 11.51 2.77
CA VAL A 74 5.55 10.89 1.45
C VAL A 74 6.30 9.56 1.32
N LYS A 75 7.48 9.44 1.91
CA LYS A 75 8.21 8.16 1.95
C LYS A 75 7.47 7.10 2.76
N GLU A 76 6.86 7.47 3.88
CA GLU A 76 6.02 6.55 4.67
C GLU A 76 4.75 6.12 3.90
N LEU A 77 4.13 7.02 3.13
CA LEU A 77 2.99 6.67 2.25
C LEU A 77 3.39 5.68 1.16
N ILE A 78 4.53 5.94 0.48
CA ILE A 78 5.08 5.03 -0.54
C ILE A 78 5.37 3.68 0.10
N LYS A 79 6.07 3.67 1.25
CA LYS A 79 6.40 2.45 1.99
C LYS A 79 5.15 1.66 2.39
N TRP A 80 4.10 2.31 2.89
CA TRP A 80 2.86 1.65 3.27
C TRP A 80 2.22 0.89 2.11
N GLY A 81 2.20 1.50 0.92
CA GLY A 81 1.67 0.87 -0.29
C GLY A 81 2.56 -0.23 -0.84
N THR A 82 3.87 0.01 -0.91
CA THR A 82 4.82 -0.99 -1.45
C THR A 82 4.98 -2.18 -0.51
N ASP A 83 5.00 -2.00 0.81
CA ASP A 83 4.97 -3.10 1.79
C ASP A 83 3.75 -4.01 1.59
N TYR A 84 2.60 -3.45 1.16
CA TYR A 84 1.44 -4.25 0.83
C TYR A 84 1.61 -4.97 -0.52
N LEU A 85 2.06 -4.28 -1.57
CA LEU A 85 2.29 -4.92 -2.88
C LEU A 85 3.29 -6.08 -2.77
N LEU A 86 4.31 -5.96 -1.91
CA LEU A 86 5.27 -7.03 -1.65
C LEU A 86 4.62 -8.29 -1.05
N LYS A 87 3.46 -8.17 -0.40
CA LYS A 87 2.67 -9.31 0.12
C LYS A 87 1.78 -9.94 -0.93
N THR A 88 1.58 -9.29 -2.08
CA THR A 88 0.65 -9.73 -3.14
C THR A 88 1.34 -10.52 -4.26
N PHE A 89 2.64 -10.74 -4.16
CA PHE A 89 3.39 -11.53 -5.13
C PHE A 89 4.25 -12.59 -4.43
N ASN A 90 4.35 -13.75 -5.05
CA ASN A 90 5.29 -14.79 -4.66
C ASN A 90 6.63 -14.53 -5.36
N SER A 91 7.63 -14.05 -4.61
CA SER A 91 8.97 -13.76 -5.15
C SER A 91 9.73 -15.00 -5.64
N SER A 92 9.26 -16.20 -5.29
CA SER A 92 9.83 -17.47 -5.71
C SER A 92 9.09 -18.08 -6.90
N ALA A 93 8.06 -17.44 -7.43
CA ALA A 93 7.32 -17.92 -8.59
C ALA A 93 8.00 -17.51 -9.90
N ASP A 94 8.12 -18.45 -10.84
CA ASP A 94 8.70 -18.20 -12.17
C ASP A 94 7.73 -17.48 -13.11
N THR A 95 6.44 -17.45 -12.77
CA THR A 95 5.38 -16.75 -13.52
C THR A 95 4.37 -16.14 -12.56
N ILE A 96 3.75 -15.02 -12.96
CA ILE A 96 2.63 -14.43 -12.21
C ILE A 96 1.36 -15.14 -12.66
N ASP A 97 0.86 -16.04 -11.82
CA ASP A 97 -0.34 -16.86 -12.05
C ASP A 97 -1.53 -16.42 -11.20
N VAL A 98 -1.28 -15.67 -10.13
CA VAL A 98 -2.29 -15.17 -9.19
C VAL A 98 -2.15 -13.67 -9.01
N ILE A 99 -3.26 -12.94 -9.17
CA ILE A 99 -3.37 -11.53 -8.80
C ILE A 99 -4.37 -11.44 -7.65
N ALA A 100 -3.89 -11.07 -6.46
CA ALA A 100 -4.75 -10.87 -5.31
C ALA A 100 -5.55 -9.57 -5.44
N ALA A 101 -6.86 -9.64 -5.18
CA ALA A 101 -7.73 -8.49 -4.92
C ALA A 101 -8.51 -8.76 -3.62
N GLN A 102 -8.77 -7.72 -2.84
CA GLN A 102 -9.37 -7.80 -1.50
C GLN A 102 -10.41 -6.71 -1.35
#